data_AF-A0A2T0HLP6-F1
#
_entry.id   AF-A0A2T0HLP6-F1
#
_cell.length_a   1.000
_cell.length_b   1.000
_cell.length_c   1.000
_cell.angle_alpha   90.00
_cell.angle_beta   90.00
_cell.angle_gamma   90.00
#
_symmetry.space_group_name_H-M   'P 1'
#
loop_
_entity.id
_entity.type
_entity.pdbx_description
1 polymer ?
#
loop_
_entity_poly.entity_id
_entity_poly.type
_entity_poly.pdbx_seq_one_letter_code
_entity_poly.pdbx_strand_id
1 'polypeptide(L)'
;MANRSKKVVLSARVDPYLKAALELFAGSRNEKIVKILETCVENGLSDRTITNPFKPRHKDQEKIGFMVAFTAIWSENETLYKLRAGSLGPDFAGDDLAMVAMLINGMSYFKGNFDVFGDLNGYVETFGFTPRMTPKVNLQLVEDEWPLVEEYVRFLANNKPFEPDYEDYKRMRNKSA
;
A
#
# COMPACT_ATOMS: atom_id res chain seq x y z
N MET A 1 14.09 23.35 0.49
CA MET A 1 14.97 22.31 1.06
C MET A 1 14.91 21.11 0.14
N ALA A 2 16.04 20.70 -0.44
CA ALA A 2 16.10 19.54 -1.32
C ALA A 2 15.72 18.30 -0.49
N ASN A 3 14.59 17.68 -0.83
CA ASN A 3 14.13 16.46 -0.20
C ASN A 3 15.10 15.35 -0.61
N ARG A 4 16.14 15.11 0.20
CA ARG A 4 16.98 13.91 0.02
C ARG A 4 16.03 12.73 0.12
N SER A 5 15.84 12.00 -0.98
CA SER A 5 15.18 10.68 -0.97
C SER A 5 15.71 9.90 0.23
N LYS A 6 14.84 9.66 1.23
CA LYS A 6 15.20 8.89 2.42
C LYS A 6 15.39 7.44 1.97
N LYS A 7 16.64 7.05 1.68
CA LYS A 7 16.97 5.66 1.38
C LYS A 7 16.64 4.79 2.59
N VAL A 8 16.01 3.64 2.35
CA VAL A 8 15.60 2.68 3.38
C VAL A 8 16.51 1.44 3.32
N VAL A 9 16.69 0.76 4.46
CA VAL A 9 17.48 -0.48 4.53
C VAL A 9 16.57 -1.68 4.24
N LEU A 10 16.95 -2.49 3.25
CA LEU A 10 16.31 -3.78 2.96
C LEU A 10 17.27 -4.91 3.38
N SER A 11 16.84 -5.75 4.31
CA SER A 11 17.57 -6.97 4.70
C SER A 11 16.93 -8.18 4.04
N ALA A 12 17.68 -8.88 3.19
CA ALA A 12 17.21 -10.05 2.45
C ALA A 12 18.19 -11.22 2.56
N ARG A 13 17.65 -12.44 2.60
CA ARG A 13 18.45 -13.67 2.45
C ARG A 13 18.47 -14.04 0.97
N VAL A 14 19.66 -14.27 0.43
CA VAL A 14 19.87 -14.66 -0.96
C VAL A 14 20.74 -15.89 -1.04
N ASP A 15 20.57 -16.67 -2.09
CA ASP A 15 21.42 -17.83 -2.38
C ASP A 15 22.89 -17.39 -2.54
N PRO A 16 23.88 -18.10 -1.94
CA PRO A 16 25.30 -17.83 -2.14
C PRO A 16 25.72 -17.68 -3.61
N TYR A 17 25.15 -18.47 -4.52
CA TYR A 17 25.42 -18.38 -5.96
C TYR A 17 25.01 -17.01 -6.53
N LEU A 18 23.81 -16.52 -6.17
CA LEU A 18 23.31 -15.22 -6.63
C LEU A 18 24.11 -14.06 -6.02
N LYS A 19 24.54 -14.19 -4.77
CA LYS A 19 25.44 -13.22 -4.13
C LYS A 19 26.76 -13.11 -4.90
N ALA A 20 27.40 -14.24 -5.21
CA ALA A 20 28.66 -14.25 -5.96
C ALA A 20 28.50 -13.64 -7.37
N ALA A 21 27.39 -13.95 -8.06
CA ALA A 21 27.07 -13.36 -9.35
C ALA A 21 26.90 -11.82 -9.26
N LEU A 22 26.20 -11.32 -8.23
CA LEU A 22 26.03 -9.88 -7.98
C LEU A 22 27.38 -9.19 -7.71
N GLU A 23 28.23 -9.79 -6.88
CA GLU A 23 29.56 -9.26 -6.56
C GLU A 23 30.46 -9.18 -7.79
N LEU A 24 30.47 -10.24 -8.62
CA LEU A 24 31.23 -10.27 -9.86
C LEU A 24 30.72 -9.23 -10.86
N PHE A 25 29.40 -9.12 -11.03
CA PHE A 25 28.80 -8.15 -11.94
C PHE A 25 29.11 -6.71 -11.51
N ALA A 26 28.96 -6.41 -10.21
CA ALA A 26 29.32 -5.12 -9.62
C ALA A 26 30.79 -4.76 -9.86
N GLY A 27 31.70 -5.72 -9.62
CA GLY A 27 33.12 -5.56 -9.91
C GLY A 27 33.41 -5.29 -11.38
N SER A 28 32.78 -6.03 -12.29
CA SER A 28 32.98 -5.87 -13.74
C SER A 28 32.51 -4.52 -14.30
N ARG A 29 31.53 -3.89 -13.65
CA ARG A 29 30.93 -2.60 -14.06
C ARG A 29 31.43 -1.42 -13.25
N ASN A 30 32.26 -1.65 -12.23
CA ASN A 30 32.66 -0.63 -11.26
C ASN A 30 31.45 0.09 -10.63
N GLU A 31 30.40 -0.66 -10.30
CA GLU A 31 29.18 -0.15 -9.70
C GLU A 31 28.97 -0.71 -8.28
N LYS A 32 28.22 0.03 -7.46
CA LYS A 32 27.81 -0.47 -6.14
C LYS A 32 26.73 -1.55 -6.32
N ILE A 33 26.85 -2.65 -5.58
CA ILE A 33 25.83 -3.72 -5.54
C ILE A 33 24.42 -3.17 -5.29
N VAL A 34 24.30 -2.16 -4.41
CA VAL A 34 23.01 -1.50 -4.12
C VAL A 34 22.39 -0.87 -5.37
N LYS A 35 23.18 -0.22 -6.24
CA LYS A 35 22.67 0.38 -7.48
C LYS A 35 22.15 -0.70 -8.44
N ILE A 36 22.89 -1.81 -8.57
CA ILE A 36 22.47 -2.95 -9.38
C ILE A 36 21.18 -3.56 -8.84
N LEU A 37 21.07 -3.73 -7.51
CA LEU A 37 19.87 -4.23 -6.87
C LEU A 37 18.67 -3.31 -7.09
N GLU A 38 18.84 -1.98 -6.99
CA GLU A 38 17.77 -1.02 -7.29
C GLU A 38 17.24 -1.21 -8.72
N THR A 39 18.14 -1.29 -9.71
CA THR A 39 17.76 -1.54 -11.11
C THR A 39 17.07 -2.91 -11.29
N CYS A 40 17.58 -3.97 -10.66
CA CYS A 40 16.98 -5.29 -10.75
C CYS A 40 15.57 -5.32 -10.14
N VAL A 41 15.35 -4.63 -9.01
CA VAL A 41 14.04 -4.53 -8.37
C VAL A 41 13.08 -3.71 -9.24
N GLU A 42 13.52 -2.56 -9.75
CA GLU A 42 12.71 -1.70 -10.61
C GLU A 42 12.26 -2.43 -11.89
N ASN A 43 13.20 -3.10 -12.58
CA ASN A 43 12.88 -3.92 -13.75
C ASN A 43 11.97 -5.09 -13.38
N GLY A 44 12.32 -5.82 -12.31
CA GLY A 44 11.58 -6.99 -11.87
C GLY A 44 10.14 -6.69 -11.45
N LEU A 45 9.84 -5.49 -10.97
CA LEU A 45 8.49 -5.01 -10.68
C LEU A 45 7.79 -4.45 -11.93
N SER A 46 8.53 -3.79 -12.82
CA SER A 46 7.99 -3.23 -14.08
C SER A 46 7.50 -4.32 -15.03
N ASP A 47 8.14 -5.49 -15.02
CA ASP A 47 7.78 -6.64 -15.86
C ASP A 47 6.54 -7.41 -15.33
N ARG A 48 6.00 -7.05 -14.16
CA ARG A 48 4.84 -7.73 -13.58
C ARG A 48 3.54 -7.13 -14.06
N THR A 49 2.61 -8.00 -14.42
CA THR A 49 1.22 -7.64 -14.66
C THR A 49 0.35 -8.20 -13.55
N ILE A 50 -0.66 -7.43 -13.17
CA ILE A 50 -1.66 -7.79 -12.16
C ILE A 50 -3.05 -7.59 -12.72
N THR A 51 -4.06 -8.15 -12.05
CA THR A 51 -5.46 -7.78 -12.28
C THR A 51 -5.63 -6.30 -12.01
N ASN A 52 -6.32 -5.59 -12.89
CA ASN A 52 -6.50 -4.15 -12.77
C ASN A 52 -7.35 -3.82 -11.53
N PRO A 53 -6.78 -3.14 -10.52
CA PRO A 53 -7.51 -2.81 -9.30
C PRO A 53 -8.49 -1.65 -9.49
N PHE A 54 -8.34 -0.89 -10.57
CA PHE A 54 -9.24 0.21 -10.94
C PHE A 54 -10.44 -0.31 -11.75
N LYS A 55 -11.38 0.58 -12.06
CA LYS A 55 -12.46 0.28 -12.98
C LYS A 55 -11.92 0.40 -14.42
N PRO A 56 -11.92 -0.71 -15.19
CA PRO A 56 -11.43 -0.68 -16.57
C PRO A 56 -12.39 0.12 -17.45
N ARG A 57 -11.86 0.91 -18.38
CA ARG A 57 -12.67 1.63 -19.39
C ARG A 57 -13.08 0.69 -20.52
N HIS A 58 -12.26 -0.32 -20.79
CA HIS A 58 -12.43 -1.30 -21.87
C HIS A 58 -12.09 -2.71 -21.37
N LYS A 59 -12.65 -3.75 -21.99
CA LYS A 59 -12.46 -5.16 -21.57
C LYS A 59 -11.00 -5.64 -21.67
N ASP A 60 -10.21 -5.02 -22.53
CA ASP A 60 -8.77 -5.28 -22.69
C ASP A 60 -7.92 -4.70 -21.54
N GLN A 61 -8.50 -3.91 -20.63
CA GLN A 61 -7.84 -3.36 -19.46
C GLN A 61 -8.03 -4.19 -18.18
N GLU A 62 -8.37 -5.47 -18.29
CA GLU A 62 -8.48 -6.39 -17.15
C GLU A 62 -7.14 -6.60 -16.43
N LYS A 63 -6.02 -6.37 -17.13
CA LYS A 63 -4.67 -6.41 -16.57
C LYS A 63 -3.94 -5.08 -16.76
N ILE A 64 -3.04 -4.79 -15.84
CA ILE A 64 -2.21 -3.58 -15.84
C ILE A 64 -0.80 -3.92 -15.33
N GLY A 65 0.21 -3.15 -15.75
CA GLY A 65 1.54 -3.22 -15.15
C GLY A 65 1.50 -2.85 -13.67
N PHE A 66 2.15 -3.64 -12.82
CA PHE A 66 2.16 -3.41 -11.37
C PHE A 66 2.67 -2.02 -11.02
N MET A 67 3.78 -1.59 -11.62
CA MET A 67 4.34 -0.26 -11.38
C MET A 67 3.40 0.87 -11.79
N VAL A 68 2.58 0.69 -12.83
CA VAL A 68 1.56 1.67 -13.22
C VAL A 68 0.49 1.78 -12.14
N ALA A 69 0.01 0.66 -11.61
CA ALA A 69 -0.97 0.67 -10.52
C ALA A 69 -0.40 1.25 -9.21
N PHE A 70 0.82 0.86 -8.87
CA PHE A 70 1.51 1.35 -7.66
C PHE A 70 1.77 2.86 -7.72
N THR A 71 2.28 3.37 -8.83
CA THR A 71 2.54 4.81 -9.01
C THR A 71 1.27 5.66 -8.95
N ALA A 72 0.16 5.14 -9.46
CA ALA A 72 -1.15 5.79 -9.39
C ALA A 72 -1.68 5.99 -7.95
N ILE A 73 -1.23 5.18 -6.98
CA ILE A 73 -1.64 5.31 -5.57
C ILE A 73 -0.53 5.81 -4.64
N TRP A 74 0.73 5.83 -5.11
CA TRP A 74 1.87 6.17 -4.28
C TRP A 74 1.70 7.52 -3.57
N SER A 75 2.20 7.59 -2.34
CA SER A 75 2.25 8.79 -1.52
C SER A 75 3.43 8.69 -0.56
N GLU A 76 4.14 9.80 -0.34
CA GLU A 76 5.17 9.90 0.71
C GLU A 76 4.55 9.82 2.12
N ASN A 77 3.24 10.08 2.23
CA ASN A 77 2.48 9.82 3.44
C ASN A 77 2.09 8.33 3.46
N GLU A 78 2.76 7.59 4.35
CA GLU A 78 2.60 6.13 4.48
C GLU A 78 1.15 5.73 4.76
N THR A 79 0.46 6.45 5.66
CA THR A 79 -0.95 6.18 6.00
C THR A 79 -1.85 6.34 4.79
N LEU A 80 -1.67 7.42 4.02
CA LEU A 80 -2.45 7.64 2.80
C LEU A 80 -2.15 6.57 1.75
N TYR A 81 -0.88 6.21 1.54
CA TYR A 81 -0.49 5.13 0.64
C TYR A 81 -1.17 3.81 1.02
N LYS A 82 -1.08 3.44 2.31
CA LYS A 82 -1.71 2.23 2.86
C LYS A 82 -3.23 2.25 2.70
N LEU A 83 -3.88 3.37 3.01
CA LEU A 83 -5.33 3.52 2.84
C LEU A 83 -5.75 3.37 1.38
N ARG A 84 -5.03 4.01 0.44
CA ARG A 84 -5.27 3.86 -1.01
C ARG A 84 -5.11 2.42 -1.46
N ALA A 85 -4.00 1.77 -1.09
CA ALA A 85 -3.74 0.37 -1.42
C ALA A 85 -4.85 -0.55 -0.88
N GLY A 86 -5.16 -0.48 0.42
CA GLY A 86 -6.21 -1.30 1.03
C GLY A 86 -7.59 -1.06 0.42
N SER A 87 -7.90 0.17 0.02
CA SER A 87 -9.17 0.53 -0.65
C SER A 87 -9.31 -0.06 -2.06
N LEU A 88 -8.22 -0.56 -2.64
CA LEU A 88 -8.25 -1.30 -3.91
C LEU A 88 -8.61 -2.79 -3.73
N GLY A 89 -8.65 -3.28 -2.48
CA GLY A 89 -9.11 -4.61 -2.12
C GLY A 89 -7.99 -5.64 -1.88
N PRO A 90 -8.36 -6.84 -1.42
CA PRO A 90 -7.42 -7.85 -0.93
C PRO A 90 -6.53 -8.42 -2.04
N ASP A 91 -7.01 -8.51 -3.28
CA ASP A 91 -6.24 -9.00 -4.42
C ASP A 91 -5.00 -8.13 -4.72
N PHE A 92 -5.04 -6.85 -4.35
CA PHE A 92 -3.94 -5.91 -4.55
C PHE A 92 -3.10 -5.70 -3.28
N ALA A 93 -3.76 -5.51 -2.14
CA ALA A 93 -3.13 -5.07 -0.89
C ALA A 93 -2.89 -6.17 0.15
N GLY A 94 -3.43 -7.37 -0.08
CA GLY A 94 -3.56 -8.42 0.94
C GLY A 94 -4.72 -8.17 1.91
N ASP A 95 -5.14 -9.23 2.59
CA ASP A 95 -6.35 -9.24 3.42
C ASP A 95 -6.29 -8.24 4.58
N ASP A 96 -5.19 -8.21 5.33
CA ASP A 96 -5.05 -7.36 6.52
C ASP A 96 -5.24 -5.88 6.18
N LEU A 97 -4.54 -5.40 5.14
CA LEU A 97 -4.59 -4.00 4.74
C LEU A 97 -5.95 -3.65 4.10
N ALA A 98 -6.55 -4.58 3.36
CA ALA A 98 -7.89 -4.41 2.82
C ALA A 98 -8.95 -4.33 3.93
N MET A 99 -8.83 -5.13 5.00
CA MET A 99 -9.74 -5.08 6.15
C MET A 99 -9.62 -3.75 6.92
N VAL A 100 -8.39 -3.25 7.14
CA VAL A 100 -8.16 -1.93 7.75
C VAL A 100 -8.84 -0.82 6.93
N ALA A 101 -8.61 -0.79 5.62
CA ALA A 101 -9.21 0.22 4.75
C ALA A 101 -10.74 0.07 4.66
N MET A 102 -11.27 -1.14 4.62
CA MET A 102 -12.71 -1.40 4.62
C MET A 102 -13.38 -0.83 5.87
N LEU A 103 -12.77 -1.02 7.04
CA LEU A 103 -13.27 -0.45 8.29
C LEU A 103 -13.27 1.08 8.26
N ILE A 104 -12.15 1.69 7.87
CA ILE A 104 -12.02 3.14 7.79
C ILE A 104 -13.04 3.74 6.80
N ASN A 105 -13.17 3.14 5.61
CA ASN A 105 -14.08 3.63 4.58
C ASN A 105 -15.55 3.39 4.91
N GLY A 106 -15.86 2.37 5.73
CA GLY A 106 -17.22 1.98 6.09
C GLY A 106 -17.77 2.69 7.33
N MET A 107 -16.91 3.14 8.24
CA MET A 107 -17.34 3.75 9.49
C MET A 107 -17.60 5.26 9.33
N SER A 108 -18.78 5.70 9.79
CA SER A 108 -19.14 7.13 9.84
C SER A 108 -18.18 7.97 10.68
N TYR A 109 -17.53 7.34 11.66
CA TYR A 109 -16.51 7.95 12.54
C TYR A 109 -15.36 8.59 11.76
N PHE A 110 -14.87 7.93 10.71
CA PHE A 110 -13.76 8.41 9.88
C PHE A 110 -14.21 9.29 8.71
N LYS A 111 -15.53 9.58 8.57
CA LYS A 111 -16.05 10.35 7.45
C LYS A 111 -15.49 11.77 7.45
N GLY A 112 -15.13 12.26 6.28
CA GLY A 112 -14.67 13.64 6.10
C GLY A 112 -14.77 14.11 4.65
N ASN A 113 -13.94 15.07 4.28
CA ASN A 113 -13.98 15.71 2.96
C ASN A 113 -12.80 15.32 2.07
N PHE A 114 -11.76 14.68 2.62
CA PHE A 114 -10.56 14.33 1.85
C PHE A 114 -10.86 13.14 0.95
N ASP A 115 -10.70 13.32 -0.37
CA ASP A 115 -10.82 12.24 -1.34
C ASP A 115 -9.57 11.36 -1.30
N VAL A 116 -9.73 10.10 -0.91
CA VAL A 116 -8.63 9.15 -0.73
C VAL A 116 -7.81 8.98 -2.01
N PHE A 117 -8.46 8.94 -3.18
CA PHE A 117 -7.77 8.68 -4.45
C PHE A 117 -7.46 9.96 -5.22
N GLY A 118 -8.29 11.00 -5.08
CA GLY A 118 -8.16 12.22 -5.88
C GLY A 118 -8.16 11.90 -7.38
N ASP A 119 -7.11 12.33 -8.08
CA ASP A 119 -6.91 12.10 -9.53
C ASP A 119 -5.97 10.92 -9.84
N LEU A 120 -5.70 10.05 -8.86
CA LEU A 120 -4.72 8.96 -8.96
C LEU A 120 -3.35 9.45 -9.41
N ASN A 121 -2.88 10.58 -8.85
CA ASN A 121 -1.61 11.23 -9.21
C ASN A 121 -1.53 11.57 -10.72
N GLY A 122 -2.65 12.01 -11.31
CA GLY A 122 -2.78 12.34 -12.74
C GLY A 122 -3.06 11.15 -13.68
N TYR A 123 -3.19 9.93 -13.16
CA TYR A 123 -3.42 8.74 -13.98
C TYR A 123 -4.88 8.61 -14.45
N VAL A 124 -5.82 9.35 -13.86
CA VAL A 124 -7.19 9.46 -14.41
C VAL A 124 -7.15 10.07 -15.80
N GLU A 125 -6.45 11.20 -15.99
CA GLU A 125 -6.37 11.86 -17.30
C GLU A 125 -5.47 11.10 -18.28
N THR A 126 -4.34 10.60 -17.79
CA THR A 126 -3.31 9.97 -18.65
C THR A 126 -3.75 8.60 -19.19
N PHE A 127 -4.42 7.79 -18.36
CA PHE A 127 -4.77 6.41 -18.71
C PHE A 127 -6.27 6.11 -18.66
N GLY A 128 -7.10 7.07 -18.25
CA GLY A 128 -8.54 6.87 -18.12
C GLY A 128 -8.93 5.96 -16.96
N PHE A 129 -8.04 5.77 -15.97
CA PHE A 129 -8.38 4.96 -14.80
C PHE A 129 -9.41 5.68 -13.94
N THR A 130 -10.29 4.89 -13.32
CA THR A 130 -11.20 5.41 -12.31
C THR A 130 -11.17 4.48 -11.11
N PRO A 131 -11.01 4.99 -9.88
CA PRO A 131 -11.07 4.13 -8.70
C PRO A 131 -12.48 3.52 -8.61
N ARG A 132 -12.57 2.28 -8.12
CA ARG A 132 -13.87 1.58 -8.00
C ARG A 132 -14.79 2.24 -6.96
N MET A 133 -14.18 2.93 -6.00
CA MET A 133 -14.82 3.73 -4.96
C MET A 133 -14.05 5.03 -4.75
N THR A 134 -14.74 6.09 -4.33
CA THR A 134 -14.14 7.39 -3.99
C THR A 134 -14.48 7.77 -2.54
N PRO A 135 -13.95 7.02 -1.55
CA PRO A 135 -14.24 7.30 -0.16
C PRO A 135 -13.71 8.67 0.23
N LYS A 136 -14.48 9.37 1.07
CA LYS A 136 -14.09 10.65 1.64
C LYS A 136 -13.94 10.52 3.14
N VAL A 137 -12.73 10.79 3.63
CA VAL A 137 -12.35 10.56 5.03
C VAL A 137 -11.83 11.84 5.67
N ASN A 138 -11.79 11.84 7.00
CA ASN A 138 -10.98 12.78 7.76
C ASN A 138 -9.57 12.20 7.84
N LEU A 139 -8.68 12.61 6.92
CA LEU A 139 -7.34 12.03 6.81
C LEU A 139 -6.52 12.19 8.10
N GLN A 140 -6.64 13.33 8.79
CA GLN A 140 -5.94 13.55 10.06
C GLN A 140 -6.36 12.53 11.12
N LEU A 141 -7.68 12.32 11.27
CA LEU A 141 -8.20 11.33 12.22
C LEU A 141 -7.74 9.91 11.86
N VAL A 142 -7.69 9.59 10.57
CA VAL A 142 -7.17 8.30 10.10
C VAL A 142 -5.69 8.14 10.44
N GLU A 143 -4.88 9.18 10.26
CA GLU A 143 -3.46 9.17 10.64
C GLU A 143 -3.25 8.99 12.15
N ASP A 144 -4.04 9.70 12.95
CA ASP A 144 -3.96 9.64 14.41
C ASP A 144 -4.36 8.25 14.96
N GLU A 145 -5.37 7.61 14.36
CA GLU A 145 -5.89 6.32 14.81
C GLU A 145 -5.36 5.10 14.03
N TRP A 146 -4.52 5.30 13.01
CA TRP A 146 -4.04 4.20 12.16
C TRP A 146 -3.46 3.01 12.96
N PRO A 147 -2.56 3.20 13.94
CA PRO A 147 -2.00 2.09 14.70
C PRO A 147 -3.05 1.33 15.50
N LEU A 148 -4.05 2.03 16.03
CA LEU A 148 -5.14 1.46 16.82
C LEU A 148 -6.10 0.65 15.95
N VAL A 149 -6.37 1.10 14.72
CA VAL A 149 -7.14 0.33 13.74
C VAL A 149 -6.40 -0.94 13.33
N GLU A 150 -5.09 -0.87 13.06
CA GLU A 150 -4.28 -2.05 12.74
C GLU A 150 -4.25 -3.07 13.90
N GLU A 151 -4.17 -2.59 15.15
CA GLU A 151 -4.25 -3.44 16.34
C GLU A 151 -5.63 -4.09 16.47
N TYR A 152 -6.70 -3.34 16.22
CA TYR A 152 -8.07 -3.85 16.25
C TYR A 152 -8.32 -4.94 15.20
N VAL A 153 -7.90 -4.72 13.96
CA VAL A 153 -8.04 -5.74 12.90
C VAL A 153 -7.28 -7.03 13.26
N ARG A 154 -6.06 -6.89 13.79
CA ARG A 154 -5.30 -8.04 14.32
C ARG A 154 -5.97 -8.71 15.52
N PHE A 155 -6.59 -7.92 16.40
CA PHE A 155 -7.36 -8.44 17.53
C PHE A 155 -8.55 -9.29 17.04
N LEU A 156 -9.33 -8.80 16.09
CA LEU A 156 -10.45 -9.54 15.51
C LEU A 156 -10.00 -10.85 14.87
N ALA A 157 -8.89 -10.84 14.12
CA ALA A 157 -8.34 -12.04 13.49
C ALA A 157 -7.97 -13.13 14.51
N ASN A 158 -7.44 -12.73 15.66
CA ASN A 158 -6.93 -13.66 16.68
C ASN A 158 -7.97 -14.10 17.72
N ASN A 159 -9.10 -13.40 17.86
CA ASN A 159 -10.06 -13.62 18.95
C ASN A 159 -11.43 -14.13 18.48
N LYS A 160 -11.55 -14.62 17.24
CA LYS A 160 -12.80 -15.21 16.74
C LYS A 160 -13.32 -16.30 17.70
N PRO A 161 -14.64 -16.34 17.99
CA PRO A 161 -15.72 -15.56 17.38
C PRO A 161 -16.04 -14.22 18.07
N PHE A 162 -15.19 -13.72 18.97
CA PHE A 162 -15.42 -12.46 19.65
C PHE A 162 -15.12 -11.27 18.73
N GLU A 163 -16.17 -10.54 18.36
CA GLU A 163 -16.13 -9.41 17.42
C GLU A 163 -16.76 -8.16 18.05
N PRO A 164 -16.10 -7.54 19.06
CA PRO A 164 -16.56 -6.26 19.60
C PRO A 164 -16.47 -5.21 18.50
N ASP A 165 -17.35 -4.21 18.52
CA ASP A 165 -17.18 -3.09 17.60
C ASP A 165 -15.93 -2.25 17.95
N TYR A 166 -15.52 -1.37 17.06
CA TYR A 166 -14.30 -0.58 17.24
C TYR A 166 -14.37 0.35 18.47
N GLU A 167 -15.53 0.91 18.78
CA GLU A 167 -15.70 1.78 19.96
C GLU A 167 -15.66 1.00 21.28
N ASP A 168 -16.18 -0.22 21.28
CA ASP A 168 -16.07 -1.16 22.39
C ASP A 168 -14.63 -1.61 22.58
N TYR A 169 -13.91 -1.91 21.49
CA TYR A 169 -12.47 -2.21 21.54
C TYR A 169 -11.67 -1.06 22.15
N LYS A 170 -11.91 0.18 21.72
CA LYS A 170 -11.28 1.38 22.32
C LYS A 170 -11.54 1.47 23.82
N ARG A 171 -12.79 1.22 24.24
CA ARG A 171 -13.17 1.21 25.66
C ARG A 171 -12.50 0.08 26.45
N MET A 172 -12.38 -1.11 25.87
CA MET A 172 -11.71 -2.26 26.51
C MET A 172 -10.21 -2.01 26.71
N ARG A 173 -9.54 -1.47 25.69
CA ARG A 173 -8.13 -1.08 25.75
C ARG A 173 -7.86 -0.08 26.86
N ASN A 174 -8.68 0.97 26.96
CA ASN A 174 -8.52 2.02 27.97
C ASN A 174 -8.80 1.56 29.40
N LYS A 175 -9.56 0.46 29.59
CA LYS A 175 -9.77 -0.17 30.91
C LYS A 175 -8.66 -1.15 31.30
N SER A 176 -7.83 -1.56 30.34
CA SER A 176 -6.76 -2.53 30.52
C SER A 176 -5.39 -1.86 30.66
N ALA A 177 -5.33 -0.54 30.51
CA ALA A 177 -4.15 0.32 30.70
C ALA A 177 -4.20 0.98 32.09
#